data_AF-A0A7V8NR83-F1
#
_entry.id   AF-A0A7V8NR83-F1
#
_cell.length_a   1.000
_cell.length_b   1.000
_cell.length_c   1.000
_cell.angle_alpha   90.00
_cell.angle_beta   90.00
_cell.angle_gamma   90.00
#
_symmetry.space_group_name_H-M   'P 1'
#
loop_
_entity.id
_entity.type
_entity.pdbx_description
1 polymer ?
#
loop_
_entity_poly.entity_id
_entity_poly.type
_entity_poly.pdbx_seq_one_letter_code
_entity_poly.pdbx_strand_id
1 'polypeptide(L)'
;GYTIWLRNDPEQRRFTVGIPIATPNQWMPEFPVNANPTSPNVILMCNYRELNSGAAIAQTGPIRSTYMGRLMSPEPARKWSFWNIQCPYSDYISRANNQWPQFFCTGYADSKIFALQASALADDGTNAINSFWVSYGFVKPEMQDAKGLGLFRMEVPYMTILATGTGNLNPYVYPESPFNPPYALDFLPLPTQTQGDLECGVNVKGQRFFMRIGTNAVGSAFRCSKIVVPLIPDTWSPVRGWNAVTA
;
A
#
# COMPACT_ATOMS: atom_id res chain seq x y z
N GLY A 1 -16.48 3.69 -26.44
CA GLY A 1 -15.30 2.90 -26.80
C GLY A 1 -14.52 2.63 -25.54
N TYR A 2 -14.06 1.39 -25.34
CA TYR A 2 -13.23 1.01 -24.19
C TYR A 2 -11.84 1.65 -24.34
N THR A 3 -11.73 2.93 -24.08
CA THR A 3 -10.49 3.67 -24.31
C THR A 3 -9.58 3.48 -23.10
N ILE A 4 -8.74 2.45 -23.16
CA ILE A 4 -7.57 2.36 -22.28
C ILE A 4 -6.64 3.50 -22.68
N TRP A 5 -6.11 4.24 -21.71
CA TRP A 5 -5.12 5.28 -21.96
C TRP A 5 -3.86 4.99 -21.14
N LEU A 6 -2.72 5.39 -21.70
CA LEU A 6 -1.41 5.33 -21.04
C LEU A 6 -0.74 6.69 -21.21
N ARG A 7 -0.18 7.22 -20.12
CA ARG A 7 0.60 8.46 -20.13
C ARG A 7 1.86 8.25 -19.31
N ASN A 8 3.00 8.60 -19.91
CA ASN A 8 4.31 8.49 -19.30
C ASN A 8 4.78 9.87 -18.86
N ASP A 9 5.25 10.00 -17.62
CA ASP A 9 5.81 11.20 -17.02
C ASP A 9 7.31 10.94 -16.80
N PRO A 10 8.16 11.29 -17.78
CA PRO A 10 9.59 11.02 -17.71
C PRO A 10 10.30 11.84 -16.62
N GLU A 11 9.77 13.00 -16.25
CA GLU A 11 10.36 13.87 -15.23
C GLU A 11 10.21 13.26 -13.84
N GLN A 12 8.98 12.84 -13.49
CA GLN A 12 8.70 12.19 -12.21
C GLN A 12 9.01 10.69 -12.22
N ARG A 13 9.43 10.14 -13.37
CA ARG A 13 9.72 8.72 -13.59
C ARG A 13 8.56 7.81 -13.18
N ARG A 14 7.37 8.14 -13.68
CA ARG A 14 6.14 7.39 -13.45
C ARG A 14 5.32 7.29 -14.72
N PHE A 15 4.53 6.24 -14.84
CA PHE A 15 3.48 6.18 -15.86
C PHE A 15 2.15 5.80 -15.23
N THR A 16 1.08 6.28 -15.84
CA THR A 16 -0.29 6.03 -15.40
C THR A 16 -1.06 5.37 -16.53
N VAL A 17 -1.89 4.39 -16.19
CA VAL A 17 -2.72 3.65 -17.14
C VAL A 17 -4.15 3.62 -16.61
N GLY A 18 -5.10 4.18 -17.36
CA GLY A 18 -6.53 4.08 -17.06
C GLY A 18 -7.12 2.82 -17.69
N ILE A 19 -7.68 1.93 -16.89
CA ILE A 19 -8.20 0.64 -17.34
C ILE A 19 -9.60 0.40 -16.76
N PRO A 20 -10.56 -0.13 -17.56
CA PRO A 20 -11.79 -0.70 -17.04
C PRO A 20 -11.50 -2.08 -16.43
N ILE A 21 -11.59 -2.21 -15.10
CA ILE A 21 -11.41 -3.48 -14.39
C ILE A 21 -12.53 -3.71 -13.39
N ALA A 22 -13.06 -4.94 -13.32
CA ALA A 22 -14.08 -5.28 -12.37
C ALA A 22 -13.57 -5.06 -10.92
N THR A 23 -14.37 -4.36 -10.12
CA THR A 23 -14.09 -4.06 -8.71
C THR A 23 -15.29 -4.46 -7.84
N PRO A 24 -15.08 -4.88 -6.58
CA PRO A 24 -13.81 -5.26 -5.98
C PRO A 24 -13.24 -6.54 -6.60
N ASN A 25 -11.92 -6.71 -6.50
CA ASN A 25 -11.22 -7.92 -6.93
C ASN A 25 -10.15 -8.29 -5.90
N GLN A 26 -9.43 -9.40 -6.12
CA GLN A 26 -8.40 -9.85 -5.17
C GLN A 26 -7.33 -8.80 -4.86
N TRP A 27 -6.95 -7.94 -5.81
CA TRP A 27 -5.95 -6.90 -5.57
C TRP A 27 -6.54 -5.64 -4.94
N MET A 28 -7.87 -5.48 -5.03
CA MET A 28 -8.59 -4.23 -4.75
C MET A 28 -9.89 -4.54 -3.97
N PRO A 29 -9.81 -5.18 -2.78
CA PRO A 29 -11.01 -5.63 -2.06
C PRO A 29 -11.85 -4.49 -1.51
N GLU A 30 -11.25 -3.33 -1.25
CA GLU A 30 -11.92 -2.15 -0.67
C GLU A 30 -12.54 -1.22 -1.73
N PHE A 31 -12.39 -1.53 -3.02
CA PHE A 31 -12.86 -0.66 -4.09
C PHE A 31 -14.39 -0.81 -4.26
N PRO A 32 -15.12 0.28 -4.60
CA PRO A 32 -16.55 0.24 -4.86
C PRO A 32 -16.92 -0.81 -5.89
N VAL A 33 -18.10 -1.40 -5.73
CA VAL A 33 -18.61 -2.44 -6.63
C VAL A 33 -18.89 -1.85 -8.01
N ASN A 34 -18.20 -2.39 -9.02
CA ASN A 34 -18.43 -2.16 -10.44
C ASN A 34 -18.06 -3.44 -11.21
N ALA A 35 -19.04 -4.31 -11.45
CA ALA A 35 -18.82 -5.63 -12.03
C ALA A 35 -18.54 -5.60 -13.55
N ASN A 36 -19.00 -4.56 -14.26
CA ASN A 36 -18.86 -4.48 -15.72
C ASN A 36 -18.54 -3.03 -16.16
N PRO A 37 -17.33 -2.52 -15.87
CA PRO A 37 -16.96 -1.16 -16.23
C PRO A 37 -16.84 -0.99 -17.75
N THR A 38 -17.56 -0.01 -18.30
CA THR A 38 -17.51 0.34 -19.74
C THR A 38 -16.48 1.42 -20.06
N SER A 39 -15.89 2.03 -19.04
CA SER A 39 -14.87 3.08 -19.13
C SER A 39 -13.85 2.91 -17.99
N PRO A 40 -12.62 3.44 -18.13
CA PRO A 40 -11.62 3.39 -17.07
C PRO A 40 -12.14 3.86 -15.71
N ASN A 41 -12.24 2.92 -14.77
CA ASN A 41 -12.65 3.15 -13.38
C ASN A 41 -11.47 3.09 -12.39
N VAL A 42 -10.30 2.64 -12.86
CA VAL A 42 -9.09 2.46 -12.06
C VAL A 42 -7.90 3.03 -12.81
N ILE A 43 -7.00 3.70 -12.09
CA ILE A 43 -5.69 4.08 -12.62
C ILE A 43 -4.64 3.18 -11.99
N LEU A 44 -3.85 2.52 -12.83
CA LEU A 44 -2.63 1.85 -12.42
C LEU A 44 -1.47 2.85 -12.51
N MET A 45 -0.93 3.25 -11.36
CA MET A 45 0.24 4.10 -11.28
C MET A 45 1.47 3.24 -11.03
N CYS A 46 2.45 3.34 -11.94
CA CYS A 46 3.75 2.69 -11.78
C CYS A 46 4.82 3.75 -11.57
N ASN A 47 5.55 3.64 -10.46
CA ASN A 47 6.78 4.38 -10.24
C ASN A 47 7.97 3.52 -10.68
N TYR A 48 8.83 4.08 -11.53
CA TYR A 48 10.02 3.43 -12.07
C TYR A 48 11.30 4.24 -11.79
N ARG A 49 11.32 5.03 -10.71
CA ARG A 49 12.41 5.99 -10.40
C ARG A 49 13.83 5.45 -10.54
N GLU A 50 14.06 4.18 -10.27
CA GLU A 50 15.39 3.56 -10.28
C GLU A 50 15.69 2.79 -11.59
N LEU A 51 14.75 2.76 -12.55
CA LEU A 51 14.87 2.08 -13.84
C LEU A 51 15.02 3.13 -14.96
N ASN A 52 16.18 3.14 -15.62
CA ASN A 52 16.56 4.20 -16.56
C ASN A 52 16.26 3.90 -18.04
N SER A 53 15.77 2.69 -18.37
CA SER A 53 15.45 2.33 -19.77
C SER A 53 14.12 1.58 -19.88
N GLY A 54 13.44 1.71 -21.03
CA GLY A 54 12.19 0.99 -21.29
C GLY A 54 12.36 -0.54 -21.22
N ALA A 55 13.51 -1.05 -21.66
CA ALA A 55 13.86 -2.46 -21.54
C ALA A 55 14.00 -2.91 -20.07
N ALA A 56 14.65 -2.09 -19.23
CA ALA A 56 14.76 -2.36 -17.80
C ALA A 56 13.38 -2.30 -17.13
N ILE A 57 12.51 -1.37 -17.53
CA ILE A 57 11.13 -1.31 -17.04
C ILE A 57 10.37 -2.59 -17.41
N ALA A 58 10.50 -3.08 -18.65
CA ALA A 58 9.78 -4.28 -19.09
C ALA A 58 10.28 -5.57 -18.42
N GLN A 59 11.60 -5.74 -18.30
CA GLN A 59 12.23 -6.97 -17.82
C GLN A 59 12.30 -7.09 -16.30
N THR A 60 12.17 -5.99 -15.57
CA THR A 60 12.25 -6.00 -14.11
C THR A 60 10.92 -6.44 -13.50
N GLY A 61 10.93 -7.60 -12.85
CA GLY A 61 9.81 -8.07 -12.01
C GLY A 61 9.57 -7.17 -10.78
N PRO A 62 8.40 -7.27 -10.14
CA PRO A 62 8.02 -6.40 -9.02
C PRO A 62 8.93 -6.57 -7.78
N ILE A 63 9.49 -7.76 -7.54
CA ILE A 63 10.44 -8.05 -6.46
C ILE A 63 11.37 -9.18 -6.94
N ARG A 64 12.68 -9.04 -6.77
CA ARG A 64 13.61 -10.18 -6.76
C ARG A 64 14.09 -10.39 -5.33
N SER A 65 13.71 -11.52 -4.74
CA SER A 65 14.26 -11.95 -3.46
C SER A 65 15.50 -12.79 -3.72
N THR A 66 16.60 -12.51 -3.02
CA THR A 66 17.70 -13.47 -2.96
C THR A 66 17.25 -14.76 -2.27
N TYR A 67 18.02 -15.83 -2.42
CA TYR A 67 17.73 -17.13 -1.82
C TYR A 67 17.48 -17.05 -0.29
N MET A 68 18.14 -16.12 0.41
CA MET A 68 17.98 -15.88 1.86
C MET A 68 16.94 -14.79 2.19
N GLY A 69 16.14 -14.36 1.22
CA GLY A 69 15.15 -13.30 1.37
C GLY A 69 15.71 -11.92 1.74
N ARG A 70 17.03 -11.74 1.87
CA ARG A 70 17.63 -10.44 2.16
C ARG A 70 17.67 -9.61 0.88
N LEU A 71 17.12 -8.39 0.93
CA LEU A 71 17.35 -7.41 -0.13
C LEU A 71 18.83 -7.02 -0.06
N MET A 72 19.64 -7.49 -1.01
CA MET A 72 21.10 -7.24 -1.02
C MET A 72 21.46 -5.82 -1.47
N SER A 73 20.47 -5.05 -1.90
CA SER A 73 20.51 -3.61 -2.15
C SER A 73 19.05 -3.16 -2.31
N PRO A 74 18.69 -1.87 -2.17
CA PRO A 74 17.44 -1.36 -2.75
C PRO A 74 17.54 -1.62 -4.26
N GLU A 75 16.99 -2.75 -4.70
CA GLU A 75 17.06 -3.10 -6.11
C GLU A 75 16.06 -2.23 -6.88
N PRO A 76 16.47 -1.72 -8.06
CA PRO A 76 15.60 -0.94 -8.89
C PRO A 76 14.43 -1.80 -9.35
N ALA A 77 13.26 -1.61 -8.73
CA ALA A 77 12.05 -2.37 -9.02
C ALA A 77 10.87 -1.43 -9.30
N ARG A 78 9.93 -1.90 -10.13
CA ARG A 78 8.68 -1.19 -10.40
C ARG A 78 7.79 -1.26 -9.16
N LYS A 79 7.32 -0.10 -8.71
CA LYS A 79 6.35 -0.02 -7.61
C LYS A 79 5.00 0.36 -8.19
N TRP A 80 4.01 -0.48 -7.95
CA TRP A 80 2.65 -0.28 -8.43
C TRP A 80 1.75 0.24 -7.32
N SER A 81 0.82 1.10 -7.69
CA SER A 81 -0.23 1.61 -6.82
C SER A 81 -1.52 1.69 -7.60
N PHE A 82 -2.59 1.24 -6.97
CA PHE A 82 -3.94 1.22 -7.53
C PHE A 82 -4.68 2.46 -7.05
N TRP A 83 -5.21 3.26 -7.96
CA TRP A 83 -6.01 4.43 -7.61
C TRP A 83 -7.47 4.18 -7.99
N ASN A 84 -8.36 4.37 -7.02
CA ASN A 84 -9.81 4.27 -7.19
C ASN A 84 -10.38 5.56 -7.77
N ILE A 85 -9.97 5.92 -8.99
CA ILE A 85 -10.38 7.15 -9.64
C ILE A 85 -11.02 6.78 -10.98
N GLN A 86 -12.28 7.16 -11.14
CA GLN A 86 -12.96 7.11 -12.42
C GLN A 86 -12.35 8.19 -13.32
N CYS A 87 -11.60 7.77 -14.32
CA CYS A 87 -10.84 8.67 -15.18
C CYS A 87 -10.88 8.20 -16.62
N PRO A 88 -11.93 8.54 -17.39
CA PRO A 88 -12.08 8.07 -18.77
C PRO A 88 -10.99 8.57 -19.71
N TYR A 89 -10.39 9.73 -19.43
CA TYR A 89 -9.34 10.33 -20.24
C TYR A 89 -8.31 11.05 -19.39
N SER A 90 -7.06 11.05 -19.83
CA SER A 90 -5.99 11.83 -19.22
C SER A 90 -5.00 12.30 -20.28
N ASP A 91 -4.52 13.53 -20.16
CA ASP A 91 -3.52 14.07 -21.06
C ASP A 91 -2.66 15.17 -20.46
N TYR A 92 -1.55 15.46 -21.13
CA TYR A 92 -0.69 16.60 -20.81
C TYR A 92 -1.21 17.85 -21.52
N ILE A 93 -1.41 18.93 -20.75
CA ILE A 93 -1.84 20.22 -21.29
C ILE A 93 -0.71 21.21 -21.10
N SER A 94 -0.23 21.80 -22.21
CA SER A 94 0.80 22.83 -22.15
C SER A 94 0.26 24.10 -21.49
N ARG A 95 1.05 24.66 -20.58
CA ARG A 95 0.76 25.93 -19.90
C ARG A 95 1.75 26.99 -20.39
N ALA A 96 1.34 28.26 -20.30
CA ALA A 96 2.15 29.41 -20.73
C ALA A 96 3.50 29.53 -19.99
N ASN A 97 3.65 28.87 -18.85
CA ASN A 97 4.89 28.79 -18.07
C ASN A 97 5.82 27.63 -18.51
N ASN A 98 5.63 27.07 -19.71
CA ASN A 98 6.36 25.90 -20.22
C ASN A 98 6.25 24.65 -19.34
N GLN A 99 5.24 24.56 -18.47
CA GLN A 99 4.93 23.34 -17.72
C GLN A 99 3.85 22.55 -18.42
N TRP A 100 4.01 21.24 -18.52
CA TRP A 100 3.05 20.35 -19.14
C TRP A 100 2.51 19.37 -18.09
N PRO A 101 1.70 19.82 -17.11
CA PRO A 101 1.15 18.92 -16.10
C PRO A 101 0.10 17.98 -16.73
N GLN A 102 0.04 16.77 -16.17
CA GLN A 102 -0.98 15.79 -16.52
C GLN A 102 -2.31 16.18 -15.88
N PHE A 103 -3.36 16.24 -16.69
CA PHE A 103 -4.74 16.40 -16.24
C PHE A 103 -5.49 15.07 -16.32
N PHE A 104 -6.38 14.87 -15.36
CA PHE A 104 -7.26 13.73 -15.25
C PHE A 104 -8.69 14.23 -15.37
N CYS A 105 -9.42 13.74 -16.37
CA CYS A 105 -10.84 14.03 -16.49
C CYS A 105 -11.60 13.15 -15.52
N THR A 106 -12.56 13.73 -14.79
CA THR A 106 -13.46 12.93 -13.97
C THR A 106 -14.35 12.06 -14.85
N GLY A 107 -14.64 10.85 -14.38
CA GLY A 107 -15.71 10.01 -14.95
C GLY A 107 -17.11 10.44 -14.50
N TYR A 108 -17.21 11.53 -13.74
CA TYR A 108 -18.45 12.07 -13.18
C TYR A 108 -19.07 13.13 -14.09
N ALA A 109 -20.38 13.32 -13.98
CA ALA A 109 -21.11 14.35 -14.74
C ALA A 109 -20.94 15.76 -14.14
N ASP A 110 -19.72 16.11 -13.73
CA ASP A 110 -19.39 17.39 -13.10
C ASP A 110 -18.56 18.32 -14.01
N SER A 111 -18.13 17.82 -15.18
CA SER A 111 -17.29 18.54 -16.16
C SER A 111 -15.99 19.10 -15.57
N LYS A 112 -15.49 18.51 -14.48
CA LYS A 112 -14.25 18.92 -13.83
C LYS A 112 -13.04 18.18 -14.42
N ILE A 113 -11.89 18.86 -14.40
CA ILE A 113 -10.58 18.27 -14.67
C ILE A 113 -9.65 18.58 -13.52
N PHE A 114 -8.85 17.59 -13.12
CA PHE A 114 -7.96 17.69 -11.98
C PHE A 114 -6.50 17.55 -12.39
N ALA A 115 -5.63 18.31 -11.73
CA ALA A 115 -4.18 18.13 -11.78
C ALA A 115 -3.69 17.62 -10.44
N LEU A 116 -2.68 16.76 -10.45
CA LEU A 116 -2.05 16.27 -9.22
C LEU A 116 -1.19 17.37 -8.61
N GLN A 117 -1.44 17.67 -7.33
CA GLN A 117 -0.64 18.61 -6.55
C GLN A 117 -0.03 17.90 -5.35
N ALA A 118 1.30 17.91 -5.25
CA ALA A 118 2.03 17.17 -4.22
C ALA A 118 1.74 17.65 -2.78
N SER A 119 1.32 18.90 -2.61
CA SER A 119 0.98 19.46 -1.30
C SER A 119 -0.51 19.33 -0.94
N ALA A 120 -1.36 18.83 -1.84
CA ALA A 120 -2.77 18.64 -1.56
C ALA A 120 -2.96 17.38 -0.69
N LEU A 121 -3.61 17.54 0.46
CA LEU A 121 -3.93 16.46 1.40
C LEU A 121 -5.43 16.10 1.41
N ALA A 122 -6.19 16.71 0.51
CA ALA A 122 -7.61 16.49 0.33
C ALA A 122 -7.93 16.58 -1.17
N ASP A 123 -8.93 15.82 -1.59
CA ASP A 123 -9.48 15.88 -2.94
C ASP A 123 -10.63 16.90 -2.98
N ASP A 124 -10.60 17.81 -3.95
CA ASP A 124 -11.50 18.98 -4.08
C ASP A 124 -11.70 19.75 -2.76
N GLY A 125 -10.67 19.78 -1.89
CA GLY A 125 -10.68 20.44 -0.58
C GLY A 125 -11.62 19.83 0.47
N THR A 126 -12.39 18.80 0.14
CA THR A 126 -13.51 18.30 0.96
C THR A 126 -13.45 16.80 1.22
N ASN A 127 -12.83 16.02 0.33
CA ASN A 127 -12.79 14.57 0.41
C ASN A 127 -11.43 14.07 0.92
N ALA A 128 -11.45 13.03 1.74
CA ALA A 128 -10.24 12.40 2.26
C ALA A 128 -9.58 11.54 1.17
N ILE A 129 -8.26 11.68 1.03
CA ILE A 129 -7.48 10.77 0.18
C ILE A 129 -7.15 9.54 1.02
N ASN A 130 -7.82 8.42 0.75
CA ASN A 130 -7.50 7.15 1.42
C ASN A 130 -6.13 6.66 0.94
N SER A 131 -5.15 6.69 1.85
CA SER A 131 -3.80 6.23 1.60
C SER A 131 -3.46 5.15 2.59
N PHE A 132 -3.07 3.98 2.10
CA PHE A 132 -2.61 2.90 2.94
C PHE A 132 -1.54 2.08 2.24
N TRP A 133 -0.75 1.38 3.06
CA TRP A 133 0.25 0.43 2.61
C TRP A 133 0.15 -0.83 3.46
N VAL A 134 0.24 -2.00 2.82
CA VAL A 134 0.28 -3.30 3.48
C VAL A 134 1.70 -3.86 3.36
N SER A 135 2.27 -4.27 4.49
CA SER A 135 3.61 -4.83 4.54
C SER A 135 3.66 -6.24 3.96
N TYR A 136 4.88 -6.76 3.79
CA TYR A 136 5.08 -8.20 3.65
C TYR A 136 4.71 -8.92 4.96
N GLY A 137 4.53 -10.24 4.89
CA GLY A 137 4.26 -11.07 6.06
C GLY A 137 5.50 -11.20 6.95
N PHE A 138 5.45 -10.61 8.15
CA PHE A 138 6.43 -10.85 9.21
C PHE A 138 6.21 -12.24 9.82
N VAL A 139 7.24 -13.05 10.12
CA VAL A 139 8.67 -12.95 9.82
C VAL A 139 9.07 -13.99 8.76
N LYS A 140 10.19 -13.80 8.07
CA LYS A 140 10.69 -14.79 7.11
C LYS A 140 11.10 -16.09 7.83
N PRO A 141 10.84 -17.27 7.27
CA PRO A 141 11.14 -18.55 7.94
C PRO A 141 12.57 -18.68 8.47
N GLU A 142 13.58 -18.24 7.71
CA GLU A 142 14.99 -18.29 8.13
C GLU A 142 15.28 -17.37 9.32
N MET A 143 14.68 -16.18 9.33
CA MET A 143 14.80 -15.24 10.44
C MET A 143 14.01 -15.73 11.67
N GLN A 144 12.96 -16.51 11.44
CA GLN A 144 12.17 -17.15 12.48
C GLN A 144 13.01 -18.17 13.24
N ASP A 145 13.70 -19.05 12.50
CA ASP A 145 14.61 -20.06 13.05
C ASP A 145 15.83 -19.44 13.73
N ALA A 146 16.48 -18.46 13.08
CA ALA A 146 17.63 -17.76 13.65
C ALA A 146 17.31 -17.00 14.95
N LYS A 147 16.06 -16.57 15.15
CA LYS A 147 15.59 -15.92 16.38
C LYS A 147 15.00 -16.88 17.41
N GLY A 148 14.99 -18.19 17.13
CA GLY A 148 14.42 -19.19 18.02
C GLY A 148 12.91 -19.06 18.23
N LEU A 149 12.20 -18.47 17.26
CA LEU A 149 10.75 -18.26 17.35
C LEU A 149 9.93 -19.55 17.12
N GLY A 150 10.60 -20.65 16.75
CA GLY A 150 9.97 -21.88 16.25
C GLY A 150 9.42 -21.69 14.85
N LEU A 151 8.95 -22.74 14.16
CA LEU A 151 8.47 -22.66 12.76
C LEU A 151 6.96 -22.42 12.61
N PHE A 152 6.24 -22.28 13.73
CA PHE A 152 4.79 -22.36 13.76
C PHE A 152 4.14 -21.09 14.29
N ARG A 153 3.09 -21.21 15.11
CA ARG A 153 2.29 -20.08 15.57
C ARG A 153 3.12 -19.17 16.48
N MET A 154 3.05 -17.88 16.19
CA MET A 154 3.68 -16.81 16.94
C MET A 154 2.62 -15.85 17.44
N GLU A 155 3.04 -14.95 18.31
CA GLU A 155 2.25 -13.83 18.80
C GLU A 155 3.01 -12.53 18.56
N VAL A 156 2.27 -11.51 18.12
CA VAL A 156 2.72 -10.12 18.06
C VAL A 156 2.12 -9.42 19.28
N PRO A 157 2.88 -9.22 20.37
CA PRO A 157 2.36 -8.49 21.53
C PRO A 157 2.26 -6.99 21.25
N TYR A 158 3.21 -6.47 20.48
CA TYR A 158 3.46 -5.04 20.36
C TYR A 158 3.96 -4.68 18.97
N MET A 159 3.84 -3.41 18.60
CA MET A 159 4.39 -2.87 17.36
C MET A 159 4.89 -1.44 17.60
N THR A 160 6.05 -1.12 17.04
CA THR A 160 6.55 0.26 16.99
C THR A 160 6.67 0.74 15.55
N ILE A 161 6.29 1.98 15.29
CA ILE A 161 6.23 2.58 13.97
C ILE A 161 6.91 3.95 14.01
N LEU A 162 7.95 4.12 13.20
CA LEU A 162 8.51 5.45 12.94
C LEU A 162 7.73 6.12 11.83
N ALA A 163 6.77 6.97 12.18
CA ALA A 163 5.98 7.74 11.22
C ALA A 163 5.86 9.21 11.64
N THR A 164 5.80 10.08 10.63
CA THR A 164 5.46 11.50 10.78
C THR A 164 4.31 11.84 9.84
N GLY A 165 3.59 12.93 10.11
CA GLY A 165 2.48 13.34 9.26
C GLY A 165 1.53 14.33 9.90
N THR A 166 0.28 14.26 9.46
CA THR A 166 -0.84 15.06 9.97
C THR A 166 -2.06 14.15 10.08
N GLY A 167 -2.83 14.30 11.15
CA GLY A 167 -3.97 13.43 11.46
C GLY A 167 -3.59 12.20 12.26
N ASN A 168 -4.36 11.13 12.11
CA ASN A 168 -4.16 9.87 12.84
C ASN A 168 -3.76 8.75 11.88
N LEU A 169 -2.73 7.99 12.26
CA LEU A 169 -2.37 6.74 11.62
C LEU A 169 -3.32 5.64 12.11
N ASN A 170 -3.88 4.87 11.20
CA ASN A 170 -4.78 3.75 11.48
C ASN A 170 -4.06 2.43 11.16
N PRO A 171 -3.51 1.74 12.17
CA PRO A 171 -2.87 0.46 11.97
C PRO A 171 -3.88 -0.70 11.99
N TYR A 172 -3.65 -1.70 11.15
CA TYR A 172 -4.39 -2.95 11.11
C TYR A 172 -3.43 -4.12 10.97
N VAL A 173 -3.79 -5.27 11.54
CA VAL A 173 -3.02 -6.52 11.43
C VAL A 173 -3.85 -7.58 10.73
N TYR A 174 -3.30 -8.15 9.66
CA TYR A 174 -3.88 -9.29 8.96
C TYR A 174 -3.08 -10.54 9.31
N PRO A 175 -3.58 -11.42 10.18
CA PRO A 175 -2.90 -12.68 10.48
C PRO A 175 -3.11 -13.69 9.36
N GLU A 176 -2.09 -14.52 9.13
CA GLU A 176 -2.00 -15.60 8.13
C GLU A 176 -1.99 -15.15 6.67
N SER A 177 -2.90 -14.24 6.29
CA SER A 177 -3.14 -13.82 4.91
C SER A 177 -3.64 -12.37 4.87
N PRO A 178 -3.20 -11.54 3.90
CA PRO A 178 -3.72 -10.19 3.70
C PRO A 178 -5.19 -10.17 3.23
N PHE A 179 -5.76 -11.33 2.88
CA PHE A 179 -7.18 -11.47 2.52
C PHE A 179 -8.09 -11.78 3.70
N ASN A 180 -7.52 -12.07 4.88
CA ASN A 180 -8.32 -12.31 6.07
C ASN A 180 -8.92 -11.01 6.62
N PRO A 181 -9.99 -11.08 7.43
CA PRO A 181 -10.47 -9.92 8.16
C PRO A 181 -9.34 -9.32 9.02
N PRO A 182 -9.09 -8.00 8.93
CA PRO A 182 -8.06 -7.35 9.75
C PRO A 182 -8.49 -7.21 11.21
N TYR A 183 -7.51 -7.23 12.09
CA TYR A 183 -7.62 -6.72 13.45
C TYR A 183 -7.32 -5.22 13.41
N ALA A 184 -8.34 -4.40 13.71
CA ALA A 184 -8.16 -2.97 13.88
C ALA A 184 -7.44 -2.70 15.21
N LEU A 185 -6.42 -1.87 15.16
CA LEU A 185 -5.68 -1.43 16.34
C LEU A 185 -6.06 0.02 16.68
N ASP A 186 -5.61 0.47 17.86
CA ASP A 186 -5.82 1.85 18.28
C ASP A 186 -5.12 2.83 17.33
N PHE A 187 -5.80 3.94 17.05
CA PHE A 187 -5.24 4.98 16.20
C PHE A 187 -4.08 5.69 16.90
N LEU A 188 -3.05 6.04 16.11
CA LEU A 188 -1.85 6.71 16.62
C LEU A 188 -1.81 8.14 16.06
N PRO A 189 -1.85 9.19 16.91
CA PRO A 189 -1.69 10.57 16.46
C PRO A 189 -0.34 10.76 15.76
N LEU A 190 -0.34 11.31 14.55
CA LEU A 190 0.88 11.53 13.77
C LEU A 190 1.54 12.85 14.17
N PRO A 191 2.78 12.83 14.68
CA PRO A 191 3.50 14.05 14.97
C PRO A 191 4.10 14.62 13.68
N THR A 192 4.18 15.95 13.59
CA THR A 192 4.84 16.63 12.46
C THR A 192 6.35 16.42 12.49
N GLN A 193 6.94 16.34 13.68
CA GLN A 193 8.31 15.92 13.92
C GLN A 193 8.31 14.84 15.00
N THR A 194 9.00 13.74 14.75
CA THR A 194 9.06 12.63 15.71
C THR A 194 10.32 12.68 16.57
N GLN A 195 10.16 12.37 17.86
CA GLN A 195 11.26 12.17 18.81
C GLN A 195 11.56 10.68 19.05
N GLY A 196 10.76 9.77 18.48
CA GLY A 196 10.88 8.32 18.69
C GLY A 196 9.92 7.50 17.81
N ASP A 197 9.78 6.22 18.10
CA ASP A 197 8.78 5.39 17.45
C ASP A 197 7.41 5.58 18.13
N LEU A 198 6.34 5.60 17.35
CA LEU A 198 4.96 5.48 17.85
C LEU A 198 4.71 4.04 18.24
N GLU A 199 3.99 3.82 19.33
CA GLU A 199 3.85 2.49 19.89
C GLU A 199 2.39 2.05 20.01
N CYS A 200 2.10 0.79 19.70
CA CYS A 200 0.75 0.24 19.72
C CYS A 200 0.74 -1.19 20.28
N GLY A 201 -0.19 -1.46 21.19
CA GLY A 201 -0.50 -2.83 21.61
C GLY A 201 -1.21 -3.59 20.49
N VAL A 202 -0.86 -4.87 20.31
CA VAL A 202 -1.40 -5.71 19.22
C VAL A 202 -2.05 -6.97 19.77
N ASN A 203 -1.29 -7.81 20.49
CA ASN A 203 -1.71 -9.10 21.05
C ASN A 203 -2.47 -10.02 20.07
N VAL A 204 -1.96 -10.16 18.84
CA VAL A 204 -2.56 -11.02 17.80
C VAL A 204 -1.69 -12.25 17.57
N LYS A 205 -2.31 -13.42 17.39
CA LYS A 205 -1.64 -14.69 17.14
C LYS A 205 -1.83 -15.16 15.70
N GLY A 206 -0.80 -15.78 15.13
CA GLY A 206 -0.81 -16.30 13.76
C GLY A 206 0.55 -16.85 13.33
N GLN A 207 0.64 -17.50 12.18
CA GLN A 207 1.92 -17.95 11.62
C GLN A 207 2.64 -16.86 10.81
N ARG A 208 1.88 -15.87 10.32
CA ARG A 208 2.39 -14.72 9.56
C ARG A 208 1.55 -13.49 9.88
N PHE A 209 2.14 -12.30 9.81
CA PHE A 209 1.44 -11.05 10.09
C PHE A 209 1.72 -10.01 9.03
N PHE A 210 0.67 -9.47 8.41
CA PHE A 210 0.78 -8.36 7.46
C PHE A 210 0.26 -7.10 8.15
N MET A 211 1.10 -6.07 8.22
CA MET A 211 0.78 -4.81 8.87
C MET A 211 0.28 -3.85 7.81
N ARG A 212 -0.93 -3.35 7.98
CA ARG A 212 -1.43 -2.23 7.19
C ARG A 212 -1.37 -0.98 8.02
N ILE A 213 -0.87 0.08 7.41
CA ILE A 213 -0.88 1.42 7.98
C ILE A 213 -1.45 2.37 6.95
N GLY A 214 -2.21 3.36 7.41
CA GLY A 214 -2.81 4.33 6.52
C GLY A 214 -3.52 5.46 7.24
N THR A 215 -4.01 6.40 6.46
CA THR A 215 -4.83 7.54 6.90
C THR A 215 -6.05 7.62 6.01
N ASN A 216 -7.21 7.94 6.59
CA ASN A 216 -8.48 8.03 5.85
C ASN A 216 -9.31 9.27 6.20
N ALA A 217 -8.66 10.35 6.64
CA ALA A 217 -9.32 11.61 7.01
C ALA A 217 -8.85 12.78 6.13
N VAL A 218 -9.72 13.78 5.96
CA VAL A 218 -9.44 14.98 5.17
C VAL A 218 -8.24 15.72 5.75
N GLY A 219 -7.28 16.11 4.91
CA GLY A 219 -6.08 16.82 5.36
C GLY A 219 -5.07 15.92 6.09
N SER A 220 -5.31 14.61 6.16
CA SER A 220 -4.40 13.67 6.81
C SER A 220 -3.42 13.07 5.80
N ALA A 221 -2.19 12.89 6.25
CA ALA A 221 -1.14 12.25 5.47
C ALA A 221 -0.12 11.61 6.40
N PHE A 222 0.50 10.53 5.95
CA PHE A 222 1.53 9.85 6.71
C PHE A 222 2.77 9.60 5.87
N ARG A 223 3.92 9.62 6.55
CA ARG A 223 5.21 9.16 6.03
C ARG A 223 5.76 8.15 7.02
N CYS A 224 5.68 6.87 6.66
CA CYS A 224 6.28 5.80 7.44
C CYS A 224 7.70 5.51 6.97
N SER A 225 8.64 5.51 7.90
CA SER A 225 10.06 5.22 7.66
C SER A 225 10.46 3.83 8.14
N LYS A 226 9.83 3.33 9.20
CA LYS A 226 10.19 2.05 9.83
C LYS A 226 8.99 1.44 10.54
N ILE A 227 8.89 0.12 10.50
CA ILE A 227 7.97 -0.67 11.33
C ILE A 227 8.79 -1.77 12.00
N VAL A 228 8.63 -1.93 13.31
CA VAL A 228 9.23 -3.00 14.09
C VAL A 228 8.11 -3.80 14.76
N VAL A 229 8.17 -5.11 14.53
CA VAL A 229 7.21 -6.07 15.06
C VAL A 229 7.98 -7.08 15.91
N PRO A 230 8.03 -6.92 17.25
CA PRO A 230 8.46 -7.99 18.14
C PRO A 230 7.53 -9.19 17.99
N LEU A 231 8.12 -10.38 17.96
CA LEU A 231 7.43 -11.65 17.86
C LEU A 231 7.87 -12.53 19.01
N ILE A 232 6.95 -13.30 19.56
CA ILE A 232 7.21 -14.34 20.55
C ILE A 232 6.58 -15.66 20.10
N PRO A 233 7.15 -16.83 20.45
CA PRO A 233 6.49 -18.11 20.22
C PRO A 233 5.14 -18.17 20.97
N ASP A 234 4.11 -18.74 20.37
CA ASP A 234 2.85 -18.98 21.09
C ASP A 234 3.06 -20.03 22.17
N THR A 235 2.85 -19.64 23.42
CA THR A 235 3.06 -20.50 24.60
C THR A 235 1.98 -21.57 24.77
N TRP A 236 0.79 -21.40 24.16
CA TRP A 236 -0.37 -22.26 24.43
C TRP A 236 -0.71 -23.24 23.30
N SER A 237 -0.51 -22.84 22.04
CA SER A 237 -0.83 -23.69 20.88
C SER A 237 0.15 -23.43 19.73
N PRO A 238 1.42 -23.85 19.89
CA PRO A 238 2.43 -23.60 18.88
C PRO A 238 2.11 -24.29 17.54
N VAL A 239 1.50 -25.49 17.55
CA VAL A 239 1.15 -26.24 16.33
C VAL A 239 -0.36 -26.35 16.18
N ARG A 240 -0.91 -25.86 15.06
CA ARG A 240 -2.36 -25.88 14.76
C ARG A 240 -2.97 -27.29 14.83
N GLY A 241 -2.20 -28.32 14.52
CA GLY A 241 -2.63 -29.73 14.56
C GLY A 241 -2.57 -30.42 15.93
N TRP A 242 -2.00 -29.79 16.97
CA TRP A 242 -1.84 -30.44 18.27
C TRP A 242 -3.14 -30.43 19.11
N ASN A 243 -4.01 -29.44 18.89
CA ASN A 243 -5.25 -29.29 19.65
C ASN A 243 -6.47 -29.98 19.01
N ALA A 244 -6.26 -30.84 17.99
CA ALA A 244 -7.32 -31.65 17.37
C ALA A 244 -7.37 -33.09 17.90
N VAL A 245 -6.51 -33.46 18.86
CA VAL A 245 -6.51 -34.79 19.48
C VAL A 245 -6.39 -34.65 21.00
N THR A 246 -7.41 -34.06 21.63
CA THR A 246 -7.90 -34.38 23.01
C THR A 246 -8.91 -33.34 23.49
N ALA A 247 -10.18 -33.55 23.14
CA ALA A 247 -11.35 -33.44 24.00
C ALA A 247 -12.53 -34.07 23.26
#